data_AF-A0A4S3TL45-F1
#
_entry.id   AF-A0A4S3TL45-F1
#
_cell.length_a   1.000
_cell.length_b   1.000
_cell.length_c   1.000
_cell.angle_alpha   90.00
_cell.angle_beta   90.00
_cell.angle_gamma   90.00
#
_symmetry.space_group_name_H-M   'P 1'
#
loop_
_entity.id
_entity.type
_entity.pdbx_description
1 polymer ?
#
loop_
_entity_poly.entity_id
_entity_poly.type
_entity_poly.pdbx_seq_one_letter_code
_entity_poly.pdbx_strand_id
1 'polypeptide(L)'
;MSDPTESNFKALWTEETLTAATEWHAATILNLWPESMAELASFLDELRTAEEYDADWENRANWGLVVAELYTRTDPEHPIVSDQARRGLRKFGVEPATEFENLRDQLALFRDVYLDIAGHVTVSNETPLPVYEEIDQLFALVTTATVDDIAAEEAGPRGDLYAALRGYPAASTKDRGPIEIDFEAATPAIDGHVAAQQNDAYADTDTEHWAGRHYETWKWDFAEYVSKQVAASYTLNDLAADDVEPFFDAFWANADEYTDTDTLSTPVPQYLLGRWGVVQLQDFQGTCHDDPEEAAAVLSMLFDEDEHLVERLRRFHTFAASDDVSDGNLLRIATTLLMGAYPDKYVNFQYERFDTLFSACSNIESLDTGFDAQQYYRIVLACRDLRDAMRKELPDASMLDVHTLIRLYQDFQND
;
A
#
# COMPACT_ATOMS: atom_id res chain seq x y z
N MET A 1 -39.75 1.64 -19.26
CA MET A 1 -40.31 2.92 -18.73
C MET A 1 -41.73 3.12 -19.25
N SER A 2 -42.69 3.52 -18.42
CA SER A 2 -44.08 3.78 -18.84
C SER A 2 -44.32 5.16 -19.50
N ASP A 3 -43.35 6.08 -19.42
CA ASP A 3 -43.37 7.40 -20.05
C ASP A 3 -41.95 7.79 -20.53
N PRO A 4 -41.57 7.51 -21.78
CA PRO A 4 -40.21 7.67 -22.27
C PRO A 4 -39.91 9.11 -22.69
N THR A 5 -39.62 9.96 -21.70
CA THR A 5 -39.17 11.35 -21.92
C THR A 5 -37.70 11.50 -21.57
N GLU A 6 -37.01 12.48 -22.17
CA GLU A 6 -35.63 12.81 -21.80
C GLU A 6 -35.50 13.14 -20.30
N SER A 7 -36.53 13.79 -19.72
CA SER A 7 -36.55 14.13 -18.30
C SER A 7 -36.58 12.88 -17.43
N ASN A 8 -37.41 11.89 -17.79
CA ASN A 8 -37.49 10.64 -17.04
C ASN A 8 -36.22 9.80 -17.21
N PHE A 9 -35.59 9.83 -18.39
CA PHE A 9 -34.31 9.17 -18.61
C PHE A 9 -33.20 9.80 -17.75
N LYS A 10 -33.09 11.12 -17.74
CA LYS A 10 -32.12 11.85 -16.88
C LYS A 10 -32.33 11.59 -15.39
N ALA A 11 -33.58 11.39 -14.96
CA ALA A 11 -33.90 11.06 -13.57
C ALA A 11 -33.50 9.62 -13.18
N LEU A 12 -33.41 8.69 -14.14
CA LEU A 12 -32.92 7.33 -13.93
C LEU A 12 -31.40 7.24 -14.02
N TRP A 13 -30.77 8.16 -14.76
CA TRP A 13 -29.35 8.14 -15.07
C TRP A 13 -28.54 8.93 -14.05
N THR A 14 -28.49 8.42 -12.83
CA THR A 14 -27.78 9.02 -11.68
C THR A 14 -26.69 8.09 -11.14
N GLU A 15 -25.71 8.67 -10.47
CA GLU A 15 -24.61 7.92 -9.82
C GLU A 15 -25.12 6.97 -8.73
N GLU A 16 -26.27 7.27 -8.13
CA GLU A 16 -26.95 6.39 -7.17
C GLU A 16 -27.52 5.12 -7.81
N THR A 17 -27.78 5.15 -9.13
CA THR A 17 -28.44 4.05 -9.86
C THR A 17 -27.46 3.28 -10.74
N LEU A 18 -26.49 3.98 -11.33
CA LEU A 18 -25.54 3.48 -12.31
C LEU A 18 -24.18 4.13 -12.09
N THR A 19 -23.15 3.32 -11.87
CA THR A 19 -21.79 3.79 -11.70
C THR A 19 -21.29 4.52 -12.94
N ALA A 20 -21.64 4.02 -14.13
CA ALA A 20 -21.38 4.67 -15.41
C ALA A 20 -21.85 6.13 -15.50
N ALA A 21 -22.83 6.58 -14.71
CA ALA A 21 -23.36 7.95 -14.79
C ALA A 21 -22.32 9.04 -14.41
N THR A 22 -21.30 8.66 -13.65
CA THR A 22 -20.16 9.52 -13.27
C THR A 22 -19.33 9.96 -14.49
N GLU A 23 -19.15 9.06 -15.47
CA GLU A 23 -18.31 9.27 -16.66
C GLU A 23 -19.14 9.49 -17.92
N TRP A 24 -20.28 8.81 -18.01
CA TRP A 24 -21.21 8.86 -19.13
C TRP A 24 -22.46 9.61 -18.72
N HIS A 25 -22.44 10.94 -18.79
CA HIS A 25 -23.61 11.73 -18.45
C HIS A 25 -24.81 11.37 -19.35
N ALA A 26 -26.02 11.48 -18.81
CA ALA A 26 -27.26 11.17 -19.53
C ALA A 26 -27.38 11.88 -20.90
N ALA A 27 -26.88 13.12 -20.99
CA ALA A 27 -26.84 13.87 -22.24
C ALA A 27 -25.90 13.25 -23.29
N THR A 28 -24.78 12.67 -22.87
CA THR A 28 -23.85 11.94 -23.75
C THR A 28 -24.52 10.70 -24.33
N ILE A 29 -25.20 9.93 -23.48
CA ILE A 29 -25.93 8.72 -23.87
C ILE A 29 -27.05 9.04 -24.87
N LEU A 30 -27.86 10.06 -24.56
CA LEU A 30 -28.92 10.53 -25.45
C LEU A 30 -28.39 11.05 -26.80
N ASN A 31 -27.21 11.68 -26.82
CA ASN A 31 -26.59 12.16 -28.06
C ASN A 31 -26.04 11.03 -28.93
N LEU A 32 -25.57 9.94 -28.31
CA LEU A 32 -25.03 8.78 -29.02
C LEU A 32 -26.12 7.83 -29.52
N TRP A 33 -27.30 7.86 -28.88
CA TRP A 33 -28.44 7.06 -29.30
C TRP A 33 -28.99 7.54 -30.65
N PRO A 34 -28.98 6.72 -31.71
CA PRO A 34 -29.34 7.16 -33.06
C PRO A 34 -30.85 7.21 -33.31
N GLU A 35 -31.67 6.69 -32.39
CA GLU A 35 -33.11 6.48 -32.57
C GLU A 35 -33.97 7.37 -31.64
N SER A 36 -35.28 7.15 -31.64
CA SER A 36 -36.21 7.93 -30.81
C SER A 36 -36.17 7.52 -29.33
N MET A 37 -36.72 8.37 -28.45
CA MET A 37 -36.91 8.03 -27.03
C MET A 37 -37.78 6.78 -26.80
N ALA A 38 -38.74 6.51 -27.70
CA ALA A 38 -39.55 5.31 -27.61
C ALA A 38 -38.71 4.05 -27.91
N GLU A 39 -37.80 4.13 -28.88
CA GLU A 39 -36.87 3.05 -29.23
C GLU A 39 -35.83 2.84 -28.12
N LEU A 40 -35.35 3.92 -27.49
CA LEU A 40 -34.49 3.84 -26.32
C LEU A 40 -35.18 3.09 -25.17
N ALA A 41 -36.44 3.43 -24.89
CA ALA A 41 -37.20 2.75 -23.86
C ALA A 41 -37.49 1.28 -24.19
N SER A 42 -37.69 0.96 -25.47
CA SER A 42 -37.82 -0.43 -25.94
C SER A 42 -36.52 -1.19 -25.75
N PHE A 43 -35.37 -0.59 -26.07
CA PHE A 43 -34.05 -1.18 -25.85
C PHE A 43 -33.75 -1.43 -24.37
N LEU A 44 -34.06 -0.47 -23.48
CA LEU A 44 -33.89 -0.69 -22.04
C LEU A 44 -34.82 -1.77 -21.49
N ASP A 45 -36.03 -1.93 -22.06
CA ASP A 45 -36.93 -3.03 -21.68
C ASP A 45 -36.45 -4.39 -22.20
N GLU A 46 -35.83 -4.41 -23.38
CA GLU A 46 -35.13 -5.58 -23.93
C GLU A 46 -34.02 -6.02 -22.98
N LEU A 47 -33.11 -5.13 -22.56
CA LEU A 47 -32.07 -5.44 -21.57
C LEU A 47 -32.64 -6.02 -20.28
N ARG A 48 -33.73 -5.43 -19.77
CA ARG A 48 -34.37 -5.83 -18.51
C ARG A 48 -35.07 -7.19 -18.57
N THR A 49 -35.46 -7.65 -19.76
CA THR A 49 -36.27 -8.87 -19.92
C THR A 49 -35.52 -10.01 -20.60
N ALA A 50 -34.30 -9.76 -21.08
CA ALA A 50 -33.46 -10.76 -21.69
C ALA A 50 -32.91 -11.75 -20.66
N GLU A 51 -32.90 -13.04 -21.03
CA GLU A 51 -32.35 -14.12 -20.19
C GLU A 51 -30.83 -14.23 -20.32
N GLU A 52 -30.27 -13.80 -21.46
CA GLU A 52 -28.84 -13.88 -21.77
C GLU A 52 -28.34 -12.53 -22.31
N TYR A 53 -27.05 -12.27 -22.12
CA TYR A 53 -26.39 -11.08 -22.63
C TYR A 53 -26.17 -11.19 -24.15
N ASP A 54 -26.56 -10.15 -24.90
CA ASP A 54 -26.32 -10.05 -26.34
C ASP A 54 -25.23 -9.02 -26.65
N ALA A 55 -24.12 -9.48 -27.21
CA ALA A 55 -23.00 -8.63 -27.61
C ALA A 55 -23.37 -7.62 -28.72
N ASP A 56 -24.42 -7.87 -29.51
CA ASP A 56 -24.89 -6.94 -30.54
C ASP A 56 -25.48 -5.65 -29.93
N TRP A 57 -25.88 -5.67 -28.66
CA TRP A 57 -26.34 -4.47 -27.96
C TRP A 57 -25.26 -3.40 -27.84
N GLU A 58 -24.00 -3.78 -27.64
CA GLU A 58 -22.89 -2.82 -27.56
C GLU A 58 -22.71 -2.09 -28.89
N ASN A 59 -22.89 -2.79 -30.01
CA ASN A 59 -22.82 -2.21 -31.35
C ASN A 59 -24.01 -1.29 -31.65
N ARG A 60 -25.20 -1.67 -31.19
CA ARG A 60 -26.43 -0.88 -31.39
C ARG A 60 -26.41 0.43 -30.59
N ALA A 61 -26.03 0.35 -29.32
CA ALA A 61 -26.02 1.50 -28.43
C ALA A 61 -24.74 2.34 -28.55
N ASN A 62 -23.60 1.69 -28.82
CA ASN A 62 -22.27 2.29 -28.85
C ASN A 62 -21.91 3.01 -27.52
N TRP A 63 -22.29 2.41 -26.39
CA TRP A 63 -21.98 2.90 -25.04
C TRP A 63 -20.92 2.05 -24.32
N GLY A 64 -20.33 1.06 -25.01
CA GLY A 64 -19.38 0.13 -24.43
C GLY A 64 -19.95 -0.62 -23.23
N LEU A 65 -19.14 -0.77 -22.16
CA LEU A 65 -19.48 -1.51 -20.93
C LEU A 65 -20.71 -0.99 -20.18
N VAL A 66 -21.19 0.22 -20.49
CA VAL A 66 -22.43 0.75 -19.89
C VAL A 66 -23.62 -0.16 -20.19
N VAL A 67 -23.65 -0.81 -21.36
CA VAL A 67 -24.69 -1.78 -21.71
C VAL A 67 -24.61 -3.02 -20.81
N ALA A 68 -23.40 -3.52 -20.56
CA ALA A 68 -23.17 -4.65 -19.66
C ALA A 68 -23.56 -4.34 -18.21
N GLU A 69 -23.26 -3.13 -17.72
CA GLU A 69 -23.67 -2.70 -16.38
C GLU A 69 -25.20 -2.61 -16.26
N LEU A 70 -25.86 -1.98 -17.24
CA LEU A 70 -27.32 -1.88 -17.29
C LEU A 70 -27.99 -3.25 -17.28
N TYR A 71 -27.48 -4.18 -18.08
CA TYR A 71 -27.99 -5.55 -18.13
C TYR A 71 -27.81 -6.27 -16.79
N THR A 72 -26.58 -6.27 -16.25
CA THR A 72 -26.27 -7.03 -15.02
C THR A 72 -26.95 -6.47 -13.78
N ARG A 73 -27.22 -5.16 -13.71
CA ARG A 73 -28.00 -4.54 -12.62
C ARG A 73 -29.49 -4.93 -12.61
N THR A 74 -29.99 -5.61 -13.65
CA THR A 74 -31.41 -6.04 -13.69
C THR A 74 -31.68 -7.29 -12.87
N ASP A 75 -30.64 -8.05 -12.50
CA ASP A 75 -30.74 -9.27 -11.70
C ASP A 75 -29.74 -9.24 -10.53
N PRO A 76 -30.21 -9.16 -9.28
CA PRO A 76 -29.34 -9.10 -8.10
C PRO A 76 -28.51 -10.36 -7.85
N GLU A 77 -28.83 -11.49 -8.50
CA GLU A 77 -28.08 -12.74 -8.39
C GLU A 77 -26.87 -12.80 -9.36
N HIS A 78 -26.73 -11.83 -10.26
CA HIS A 78 -25.61 -11.77 -11.21
C HIS A 78 -24.53 -10.77 -10.78
N PRO A 79 -23.24 -11.06 -11.09
CA PRO A 79 -22.17 -10.08 -10.91
C PRO A 79 -22.41 -8.80 -11.70
N ILE A 80 -22.23 -7.64 -11.06
CA ILE A 80 -22.33 -6.33 -11.71
C ILE A 80 -21.07 -6.10 -12.56
N VAL A 81 -21.24 -6.18 -13.88
CA VAL A 81 -20.15 -5.95 -14.83
C VAL A 81 -20.07 -4.47 -15.16
N SER A 82 -19.12 -3.77 -14.54
CA SER A 82 -18.93 -2.33 -14.71
C SER A 82 -17.45 -1.96 -14.80
N ASP A 83 -17.14 -0.73 -15.22
CA ASP A 83 -15.76 -0.23 -15.19
C ASP A 83 -15.23 -0.09 -13.76
N GLN A 84 -16.11 0.22 -12.79
CA GLN A 84 -15.77 0.18 -11.37
C GLN A 84 -15.39 -1.22 -10.91
N ALA A 85 -16.11 -2.26 -11.36
CA ALA A 85 -15.76 -3.64 -11.04
C ALA A 85 -14.36 -3.99 -11.58
N ARG A 86 -14.01 -3.51 -12.79
CA ARG A 86 -12.65 -3.67 -13.34
C ARG A 86 -11.60 -2.94 -12.50
N ARG A 87 -11.87 -1.70 -12.09
CA ARG A 87 -10.97 -0.93 -11.21
C ARG A 87 -10.81 -1.59 -9.84
N GLY A 88 -11.91 -2.08 -9.26
CA GLY A 88 -11.94 -2.83 -8.02
C GLY A 88 -11.12 -4.11 -8.09
N LEU A 89 -11.31 -4.94 -9.12
CA LEU A 89 -10.49 -6.14 -9.33
C LEU A 89 -9.00 -5.83 -9.40
N ARG A 90 -8.59 -4.78 -10.14
CA ARG A 90 -7.18 -4.34 -10.19
C ARG A 90 -6.66 -3.94 -8.81
N LYS A 91 -7.48 -3.26 -8.02
CA LYS A 91 -7.18 -2.87 -6.64
C LYS A 91 -6.94 -4.08 -5.72
N PHE A 92 -7.44 -5.27 -6.09
CA PHE A 92 -7.16 -6.55 -5.43
C PHE A 92 -6.13 -7.42 -6.18
N GLY A 93 -5.37 -6.86 -7.13
CA GLY A 93 -4.31 -7.56 -7.85
C GLY A 93 -4.80 -8.52 -8.94
N VAL A 94 -6.06 -8.43 -9.35
CA VAL A 94 -6.65 -9.23 -10.43
C VAL A 94 -6.71 -8.38 -11.69
N GLU A 95 -6.00 -8.77 -12.75
CA GLU A 95 -6.16 -8.09 -14.04
C GLU A 95 -7.53 -8.44 -14.65
N PRO A 96 -8.41 -7.44 -14.87
CA PRO A 96 -9.77 -7.68 -15.32
C PRO A 96 -9.80 -8.08 -16.79
N ALA A 97 -10.58 -9.11 -17.10
CA ALA A 97 -10.84 -9.53 -18.46
C ALA A 97 -11.51 -8.41 -19.28
N THR A 98 -11.34 -8.48 -20.60
CA THR A 98 -11.96 -7.54 -21.55
C THR A 98 -13.34 -8.00 -21.99
N GLU A 99 -13.54 -9.32 -22.10
CA GLU A 99 -14.80 -9.92 -22.55
C GLU A 99 -15.80 -10.05 -21.39
N PHE A 100 -17.08 -9.78 -21.68
CA PHE A 100 -18.17 -9.80 -20.70
C PHE A 100 -18.22 -11.09 -19.86
N GLU A 101 -18.28 -12.25 -20.51
CA GLU A 101 -18.41 -13.55 -19.84
C GLU A 101 -17.22 -13.85 -18.92
N ASN A 102 -15.99 -13.55 -19.38
CA ASN A 102 -14.79 -13.77 -18.60
C ASN A 102 -14.72 -12.84 -17.39
N LEU A 103 -15.14 -11.58 -17.55
CA LEU A 103 -15.19 -10.62 -16.44
C LEU A 103 -16.26 -11.01 -15.42
N ARG A 104 -17.43 -11.47 -15.89
CA ARG A 104 -18.49 -12.01 -15.03
C ARG A 104 -17.99 -13.20 -14.21
N ASP A 105 -17.27 -14.14 -14.83
CA ASP A 105 -16.71 -15.31 -14.14
C ASP A 105 -15.64 -14.91 -13.11
N GLN A 106 -14.78 -13.92 -13.43
CA GLN A 106 -13.82 -13.36 -12.47
C GLN A 106 -14.52 -12.74 -11.25
N LEU A 107 -15.62 -12.02 -11.45
CA LEU A 107 -16.38 -11.40 -10.37
C LEU A 107 -17.11 -12.44 -9.51
N ALA A 108 -17.60 -13.52 -10.11
CA ALA A 108 -18.17 -14.64 -9.35
C ALA A 108 -17.11 -15.33 -8.48
N LEU A 109 -15.91 -15.56 -9.01
CA LEU A 109 -14.78 -16.08 -8.23
C LEU A 109 -14.37 -15.14 -7.11
N PHE A 110 -14.31 -13.83 -7.38
CA PHE A 110 -14.03 -12.82 -6.36
C PHE A 110 -15.06 -12.86 -5.23
N ARG A 111 -16.34 -13.02 -5.56
CA ARG A 111 -17.43 -13.14 -4.59
C ARG A 111 -17.27 -14.34 -3.67
N ASP A 112 -16.83 -15.48 -4.19
CA ASP A 112 -16.58 -16.66 -3.36
C ASP A 112 -15.42 -16.41 -2.37
N VAL A 113 -14.34 -15.76 -2.82
CA VAL A 113 -13.21 -15.36 -1.95
C VAL A 113 -13.65 -14.33 -0.91
N TYR A 114 -14.43 -13.33 -1.33
CA TYR A 114 -14.97 -12.30 -0.45
C TYR A 114 -15.83 -12.91 0.66
N LEU A 115 -16.73 -13.83 0.32
CA LEU A 115 -17.60 -14.50 1.29
C LEU A 115 -16.83 -15.43 2.24
N ASP A 116 -15.75 -16.07 1.79
CA ASP A 116 -14.90 -16.89 2.66
C ASP A 116 -14.16 -16.05 3.71
N ILE A 117 -13.70 -14.86 3.33
CA ILE A 117 -12.90 -13.98 4.19
C ILE A 117 -13.79 -13.07 5.07
N ALA A 118 -14.69 -12.32 4.45
CA ALA A 118 -15.48 -11.28 5.11
C ALA A 118 -16.90 -11.75 5.50
N GLY A 119 -17.40 -12.81 4.84
CA GLY A 119 -18.80 -13.18 4.91
C GLY A 119 -19.71 -12.16 4.21
N HIS A 120 -21.02 -12.32 4.37
CA HIS A 120 -22.00 -11.35 3.86
C HIS A 120 -22.24 -10.28 4.93
N VAL A 121 -21.57 -9.14 4.78
CA VAL A 121 -21.43 -8.12 5.83
C VAL A 121 -22.75 -7.42 6.13
N THR A 122 -23.57 -7.16 5.11
CA THR A 122 -24.85 -6.44 5.28
C THR A 122 -26.02 -7.35 5.67
N VAL A 123 -25.81 -8.66 5.87
CA VAL A 123 -26.89 -9.62 6.17
C VAL A 123 -27.68 -9.28 7.44
N SER A 124 -27.05 -8.61 8.41
CA SER A 124 -27.66 -8.20 9.67
C SER A 124 -28.37 -6.84 9.62
N ASN A 125 -28.30 -6.12 8.50
CA ASN A 125 -28.93 -4.81 8.36
C ASN A 125 -30.47 -4.93 8.24
N GLU A 126 -31.20 -3.86 8.57
CA GLU A 126 -32.67 -3.83 8.41
C GLU A 126 -33.10 -4.07 6.95
N THR A 127 -32.25 -3.71 5.99
CA THR A 127 -32.42 -4.00 4.56
C THR A 127 -31.07 -4.50 4.01
N PRO A 128 -30.81 -5.83 4.02
CA PRO A 128 -29.58 -6.39 3.48
C PRO A 128 -29.45 -6.11 1.99
N LEU A 129 -28.23 -5.83 1.55
CA LEU A 129 -27.93 -5.70 0.13
C LEU A 129 -27.73 -7.09 -0.48
N PRO A 130 -28.06 -7.33 -1.76
CA PRO A 130 -27.52 -8.45 -2.50
C PRO A 130 -25.98 -8.45 -2.44
N VAL A 131 -25.37 -9.64 -2.39
CA VAL A 131 -23.91 -9.76 -2.23
C VAL A 131 -23.11 -9.05 -3.32
N TYR A 132 -23.60 -9.04 -4.57
CA TYR A 132 -22.90 -8.34 -5.65
C TYR A 132 -23.05 -6.82 -5.56
N GLU A 133 -24.14 -6.31 -5.00
CA GLU A 133 -24.26 -4.88 -4.68
C GLU A 133 -23.34 -4.49 -3.51
N GLU A 134 -23.19 -5.36 -2.52
CA GLU A 134 -22.23 -5.17 -1.42
C GLU A 134 -20.78 -5.14 -1.93
N ILE A 135 -20.42 -6.05 -2.84
CA ILE A 135 -19.11 -6.06 -3.49
C ILE A 135 -18.91 -4.83 -4.39
N ASP A 136 -19.94 -4.40 -5.12
CA ASP A 136 -19.88 -3.18 -5.92
C ASP A 136 -19.66 -1.94 -5.05
N GLN A 137 -20.28 -1.87 -3.85
CA GLN A 137 -19.99 -0.82 -2.88
C GLN A 137 -18.56 -0.91 -2.32
N LEU A 138 -18.03 -2.11 -2.07
CA LEU A 138 -16.62 -2.28 -1.72
C LEU A 138 -15.72 -1.76 -2.84
N PHE A 139 -16.00 -2.10 -4.09
CA PHE A 139 -15.22 -1.61 -5.24
C PHE A 139 -15.30 -0.11 -5.41
N ALA A 140 -16.48 0.49 -5.26
CA ALA A 140 -16.63 1.95 -5.21
C ALA A 140 -15.72 2.51 -4.11
N LEU A 141 -15.85 1.99 -2.91
CA LEU A 141 -15.15 2.47 -1.73
C LEU A 141 -13.62 2.39 -1.88
N VAL A 142 -13.05 1.27 -2.33
CA VAL A 142 -11.60 1.13 -2.53
C VAL A 142 -11.07 1.92 -3.74
N THR A 143 -11.94 2.35 -4.65
CA THR A 143 -11.55 3.12 -5.85
C THR A 143 -11.77 4.62 -5.71
N THR A 144 -12.72 5.06 -4.89
CA THR A 144 -13.14 6.46 -4.79
C THR A 144 -12.95 7.08 -3.41
N ALA A 145 -12.85 6.30 -2.33
CA ALA A 145 -12.72 6.88 -1.00
C ALA A 145 -11.45 7.73 -0.91
N THR A 146 -11.61 8.99 -0.49
CA THR A 146 -10.49 9.83 -0.11
C THR A 146 -10.10 9.58 1.35
N VAL A 147 -8.91 10.04 1.74
CA VAL A 147 -8.48 9.95 3.15
C VAL A 147 -9.43 10.71 4.07
N ASP A 148 -9.97 11.84 3.61
CA ASP A 148 -10.92 12.64 4.38
C ASP A 148 -12.27 11.93 4.54
N ASP A 149 -12.72 11.19 3.51
CA ASP A 149 -13.93 10.35 3.60
C ASP A 149 -13.76 9.21 4.60
N ILE A 150 -12.56 8.61 4.63
CA ILE A 150 -12.22 7.53 5.58
C ILE A 150 -12.15 8.04 7.01
N ALA A 151 -11.57 9.23 7.22
CA ALA A 151 -11.50 9.86 8.53
C ALA A 151 -12.87 10.36 9.02
N ALA A 152 -13.74 10.85 8.13
CA ALA A 152 -15.06 11.37 8.50
C ALA A 152 -16.02 10.28 9.02
N GLU A 153 -15.90 9.05 8.53
CA GLU A 153 -16.71 7.91 8.95
C GLU A 153 -16.17 7.19 10.21
N GLU A 154 -15.02 7.62 10.74
CA GLU A 154 -14.35 7.02 11.91
C GLU A 154 -15.22 6.98 13.18
N ALA A 155 -16.03 8.03 13.39
CA ALA A 155 -17.01 8.08 14.48
C ALA A 155 -18.44 7.74 14.02
N GLY A 156 -18.60 7.33 12.76
CA GLY A 156 -19.86 7.04 12.11
C GLY A 156 -20.33 5.59 12.31
N PRO A 157 -21.58 5.28 11.91
CA PRO A 157 -22.13 3.93 12.01
C PRO A 157 -21.41 2.90 11.12
N ARG A 158 -20.49 3.34 10.26
CA ARG A 158 -19.68 2.50 9.37
C ARG A 158 -18.19 2.51 9.74
N GLY A 159 -17.83 3.03 10.91
CA GLY A 159 -16.43 3.19 11.35
C GLY A 159 -15.60 1.90 11.25
N ASP A 160 -16.17 0.75 11.61
CA ASP A 160 -15.46 -0.54 11.53
C ASP A 160 -15.13 -0.96 10.08
N LEU A 161 -16.00 -0.64 9.12
CA LEU A 161 -15.78 -0.92 7.70
C LEU A 161 -14.70 0.00 7.11
N TYR A 162 -14.72 1.27 7.51
CA TYR A 162 -13.74 2.28 7.05
C TYR A 162 -12.39 2.15 7.76
N ALA A 163 -12.36 1.62 8.99
CA ALA A 163 -11.12 1.28 9.69
C ALA A 163 -10.30 0.25 8.90
N ALA A 164 -10.94 -0.73 8.26
CA ALA A 164 -10.28 -1.72 7.39
C ALA A 164 -9.65 -1.10 6.12
N LEU A 165 -9.98 0.15 5.80
CA LEU A 165 -9.43 0.90 4.66
C LEU A 165 -8.39 1.94 5.08
N ARG A 166 -8.11 2.08 6.38
CA ARG A 166 -7.06 2.99 6.86
C ARG A 166 -5.73 2.63 6.22
N GLY A 167 -5.14 3.62 5.55
CA GLY A 167 -3.85 3.50 4.86
C GLY A 167 -3.86 2.73 3.53
N TYR A 168 -5.05 2.31 3.07
CA TYR A 168 -5.27 1.98 1.68
C TYR A 168 -4.98 3.23 0.81
N PRO A 169 -4.36 3.09 -0.37
CA PRO A 169 -4.10 4.22 -1.27
C PRO A 169 -5.43 4.74 -1.83
N ALA A 170 -6.02 5.64 -1.06
CA ALA A 170 -7.12 6.51 -1.44
C ALA A 170 -6.69 7.37 -2.64
N ALA A 171 -7.60 7.53 -3.61
CA ALA A 171 -7.35 8.30 -4.82
C ALA A 171 -7.08 9.76 -4.48
N SER A 172 -5.81 10.13 -4.32
CA SER A 172 -5.37 11.53 -4.34
C SER A 172 -4.92 11.87 -5.75
N THR A 173 -4.99 13.16 -6.13
CA THR A 173 -4.43 13.65 -7.41
C THR A 173 -2.90 13.50 -7.51
N LYS A 174 -2.25 13.02 -6.45
CA LYS A 174 -0.84 12.62 -6.39
C LYS A 174 -0.65 11.11 -6.19
N ASP A 175 -1.73 10.32 -6.17
CA ASP A 175 -1.62 8.86 -6.05
C ASP A 175 -0.99 8.31 -7.33
N ARG A 176 0.30 7.94 -7.22
CA ARG A 176 1.07 7.37 -8.34
C ARG A 176 0.79 5.87 -8.53
N GLY A 177 -0.17 5.29 -7.81
CA GLY A 177 -0.42 3.86 -7.83
C GLY A 177 0.68 3.07 -7.09
N PRO A 178 0.69 1.72 -7.22
CA PRO A 178 1.73 0.88 -6.66
C PRO A 178 3.08 1.12 -7.35
N ILE A 179 4.15 0.95 -6.58
CA ILE A 179 5.51 0.90 -7.13
C ILE A 179 5.72 -0.54 -7.61
N GLU A 180 5.77 -0.73 -8.92
CA GLU A 180 5.93 -2.04 -9.55
C GLU A 180 7.40 -2.22 -9.96
N ILE A 181 8.02 -3.29 -9.47
CA ILE A 181 9.41 -3.61 -9.81
C ILE A 181 9.49 -4.09 -11.26
N ASP A 182 10.36 -3.44 -12.04
CA ASP A 182 10.82 -3.99 -13.31
C ASP A 182 11.87 -5.06 -13.01
N PHE A 183 11.43 -6.31 -12.97
CA PHE A 183 12.32 -7.43 -12.70
C PHE A 183 13.35 -7.67 -13.80
N GLU A 184 13.12 -7.24 -15.05
CA GLU A 184 14.15 -7.32 -16.08
C GLU A 184 15.33 -6.40 -15.72
N ALA A 185 15.02 -5.17 -15.28
CA ALA A 185 16.02 -4.21 -14.83
C ALA A 185 16.65 -4.57 -13.46
N ALA A 186 15.88 -5.15 -12.53
CA ALA A 186 16.34 -5.46 -11.18
C ALA A 186 17.17 -6.76 -11.07
N THR A 187 16.98 -7.72 -11.99
CA THR A 187 17.60 -9.06 -11.94
C THR A 187 19.13 -9.01 -11.74
N PRO A 188 19.91 -8.17 -12.45
CA PRO A 188 21.37 -8.13 -12.26
C PRO A 188 21.79 -7.80 -10.82
N ALA A 189 21.06 -6.91 -10.13
CA ALA A 189 21.35 -6.57 -8.74
C ALA A 189 20.90 -7.70 -7.78
N ILE A 190 19.76 -8.33 -8.06
CA ILE A 190 19.24 -9.46 -7.26
C ILE A 190 20.21 -10.63 -7.33
N ASP A 191 20.59 -11.07 -8.54
CA ASP A 191 21.51 -12.17 -8.76
C ASP A 191 22.89 -11.87 -8.14
N GLY A 192 23.34 -10.61 -8.27
CA GLY A 192 24.56 -10.13 -7.64
C GLY A 192 24.53 -10.28 -6.12
N HIS A 193 23.49 -9.77 -5.47
CA HIS A 193 23.31 -9.89 -4.01
C HIS A 193 23.21 -11.36 -3.56
N VAL A 194 22.43 -12.18 -4.26
CA VAL A 194 22.30 -13.61 -3.95
C VAL A 194 23.65 -14.31 -4.01
N ALA A 195 24.43 -14.08 -5.07
CA ALA A 195 25.76 -14.64 -5.20
C ALA A 195 26.72 -14.14 -4.10
N ALA A 196 26.66 -12.85 -3.74
CA ALA A 196 27.45 -12.28 -2.66
C ALA A 196 27.14 -12.94 -1.32
N GLN A 197 25.84 -13.08 -0.99
CA GLN A 197 25.40 -13.71 0.26
C GLN A 197 25.82 -15.18 0.35
N GLN A 198 25.67 -15.96 -0.74
CA GLN A 198 26.05 -17.38 -0.79
C GLN A 198 27.55 -17.62 -0.64
N ASN A 199 28.38 -16.60 -0.87
CA ASN A 199 29.85 -16.68 -0.77
C ASN A 199 30.40 -15.85 0.41
N ASP A 200 29.55 -15.50 1.39
CA ASP A 200 29.94 -14.76 2.59
C ASP A 200 30.64 -13.41 2.32
N ALA A 201 30.35 -12.77 1.18
CA ALA A 201 31.03 -11.57 0.70
C ALA A 201 30.82 -10.32 1.58
N TYR A 202 29.85 -10.35 2.49
CA TYR A 202 29.62 -9.27 3.46
C TYR A 202 30.30 -9.48 4.81
N ALA A 203 30.94 -10.64 5.01
CA ALA A 203 31.77 -10.95 6.16
C ALA A 203 33.28 -10.87 5.83
N ASP A 204 33.62 -10.96 4.54
CA ASP A 204 34.98 -10.81 4.02
C ASP A 204 35.03 -9.64 3.03
N THR A 205 35.82 -8.61 3.35
CA THR A 205 35.92 -7.40 2.52
C THR A 205 36.91 -7.53 1.35
N ASP A 206 37.61 -8.67 1.24
CA ASP A 206 38.61 -8.97 0.21
C ASP A 206 38.03 -9.92 -0.88
N THR A 207 36.81 -9.63 -1.37
CA THR A 207 36.13 -10.47 -2.36
C THR A 207 35.86 -9.76 -3.70
N GLU A 208 35.78 -10.55 -4.78
CA GLU A 208 35.41 -10.07 -6.13
C GLU A 208 33.88 -10.11 -6.39
N HIS A 209 33.10 -10.46 -5.37
CA HIS A 209 31.64 -10.59 -5.48
C HIS A 209 30.93 -9.24 -5.39
N TRP A 210 29.66 -9.21 -5.80
CA TRP A 210 28.84 -7.99 -5.87
C TRP A 210 28.89 -7.21 -4.54
N ALA A 211 29.36 -5.97 -4.60
CA ALA A 211 29.57 -5.11 -3.44
C ALA A 211 30.39 -5.74 -2.28
N GLY A 212 31.23 -6.72 -2.58
CA GLY A 212 32.01 -7.53 -1.62
C GLY A 212 33.16 -6.81 -0.92
N ARG A 213 33.24 -5.49 -1.05
CA ARG A 213 34.12 -4.61 -0.25
C ARG A 213 33.42 -4.02 0.97
N HIS A 214 32.13 -4.36 1.17
CA HIS A 214 31.30 -3.81 2.24
C HIS A 214 31.02 -4.87 3.31
N TYR A 215 31.31 -4.53 4.55
CA TYR A 215 30.94 -5.34 5.71
C TYR A 215 29.51 -4.99 6.16
N GLU A 216 28.57 -5.94 6.09
CA GLU A 216 27.14 -5.70 6.34
C GLU A 216 26.51 -6.64 7.38
N THR A 217 27.23 -7.66 7.86
CA THR A 217 26.70 -8.66 8.82
C THR A 217 26.18 -8.05 10.12
N TRP A 218 26.74 -6.90 10.54
CA TRP A 218 26.30 -6.13 11.71
C TRP A 218 24.78 -5.83 11.72
N LYS A 219 24.13 -5.74 10.55
CA LYS A 219 22.67 -5.47 10.46
C LYS A 219 21.87 -6.58 11.11
N TRP A 220 22.26 -7.82 10.86
CA TRP A 220 21.57 -9.00 11.38
C TRP A 220 21.79 -9.12 12.88
N ASP A 221 23.01 -8.87 13.36
CA ASP A 221 23.32 -8.84 14.80
C ASP A 221 22.52 -7.75 15.53
N PHE A 222 22.45 -6.54 14.95
CA PHE A 222 21.68 -5.42 15.50
C PHE A 222 20.18 -5.73 15.54
N ALA A 223 19.63 -6.24 14.44
CA ALA A 223 18.23 -6.62 14.35
C ALA A 223 17.88 -7.78 15.30
N GLU A 224 18.77 -8.78 15.44
CA GLU A 224 18.58 -9.88 16.38
C GLU A 224 18.58 -9.37 17.83
N TYR A 225 19.51 -8.48 18.18
CA TYR A 225 19.56 -7.85 19.49
C TYR A 225 18.26 -7.12 19.82
N VAL A 226 17.82 -6.23 18.92
CA VAL A 226 16.60 -5.43 19.15
C VAL A 226 15.36 -6.32 19.21
N SER A 227 15.15 -7.18 18.20
CA SER A 227 13.93 -8.00 18.08
C SER A 227 13.83 -9.11 19.14
N LYS A 228 14.95 -9.60 19.68
CA LYS A 228 14.93 -10.70 20.68
C LYS A 228 15.22 -10.27 22.11
N GLN A 229 16.03 -9.22 22.33
CA GLN A 229 16.42 -8.80 23.68
C GLN A 229 15.65 -7.56 24.14
N VAL A 230 15.63 -6.52 23.30
CA VAL A 230 14.91 -5.28 23.63
C VAL A 230 13.40 -5.53 23.62
N ALA A 231 12.86 -6.12 22.54
CA ALA A 231 11.43 -6.43 22.45
C ALA A 231 10.94 -7.48 23.48
N ALA A 232 11.84 -8.26 24.09
CA ALA A 232 11.47 -9.15 25.20
C ALA A 232 11.40 -8.44 26.56
N SER A 233 12.02 -7.25 26.67
CA SER A 233 12.08 -6.45 27.89
C SER A 233 10.97 -5.40 27.97
N TYR A 234 10.32 -5.10 26.85
CA TYR A 234 9.27 -4.08 26.73
C TYR A 234 8.09 -4.62 25.93
N THR A 235 6.87 -4.28 26.35
CA THR A 235 5.69 -4.43 25.49
C THR A 235 5.67 -3.25 24.53
N LEU A 236 6.27 -3.41 23.35
CA LEU A 236 6.52 -2.26 22.45
C LEU A 236 5.25 -1.51 22.02
N ASN A 237 4.10 -2.17 21.98
CA ASN A 237 2.80 -1.56 21.66
C ASN A 237 2.02 -1.06 22.88
N ASP A 238 2.62 -1.10 24.07
CA ASP A 238 2.03 -0.63 25.35
C ASP A 238 3.14 -0.14 26.28
N LEU A 239 3.94 0.82 25.79
CA LEU A 239 4.99 1.47 26.57
C LEU A 239 4.37 2.43 27.59
N ALA A 240 4.90 2.45 28.81
CA ALA A 240 4.59 3.48 29.79
C ALA A 240 5.54 4.68 29.64
N ALA A 241 5.15 5.83 30.20
CA ALA A 241 5.98 7.05 30.23
C ALA A 241 7.38 6.79 30.82
N ASP A 242 7.45 6.00 31.91
CA ASP A 242 8.70 5.64 32.58
C ASP A 242 9.56 4.65 31.75
N ASP A 243 9.01 4.04 30.70
CA ASP A 243 9.74 3.10 29.83
C ASP A 243 10.48 3.82 28.68
N VAL A 244 10.11 5.05 28.35
CA VAL A 244 10.57 5.74 27.12
C VAL A 244 12.09 5.94 27.08
N GLU A 245 12.68 6.51 28.14
CA GLU A 245 14.12 6.72 28.23
C GLU A 245 14.89 5.39 28.34
N PRO A 246 14.53 4.45 29.23
CA PRO A 246 15.15 3.12 29.27
C PRO A 246 15.06 2.35 27.94
N PHE A 247 13.95 2.50 27.21
CA PHE A 247 13.77 1.86 25.91
C PHE A 247 14.81 2.35 24.91
N PHE A 248 15.03 3.67 24.80
CA PHE A 248 16.05 4.21 23.89
C PHE A 248 17.46 3.80 24.29
N ASP A 249 17.78 3.82 25.58
CA ASP A 249 19.06 3.35 26.09
C ASP A 249 19.30 1.87 25.71
N ALA A 250 18.29 1.03 25.89
CA ALA A 250 18.36 -0.38 25.52
C ALA A 250 18.46 -0.55 23.99
N PHE A 251 17.63 0.15 23.20
CA PHE A 251 17.62 0.05 21.74
C PHE A 251 18.99 0.35 21.12
N TRP A 252 19.71 1.32 21.69
CA TRP A 252 21.01 1.76 21.19
C TRP A 252 22.22 1.23 21.98
N ALA A 253 22.03 0.38 22.99
CA ALA A 253 23.10 -0.04 23.91
C ALA A 253 24.35 -0.61 23.19
N ASN A 254 24.13 -1.40 22.13
CA ASN A 254 25.22 -2.05 21.38
C ASN A 254 25.60 -1.30 20.10
N ALA A 255 25.10 -0.08 19.89
CA ALA A 255 25.33 0.71 18.69
C ALA A 255 26.83 0.96 18.38
N ASP A 256 27.64 1.04 19.44
CA ASP A 256 29.07 1.31 19.38
C ASP A 256 29.93 0.02 19.41
N GLU A 257 29.38 -1.13 19.83
CA GLU A 257 30.13 -2.39 19.91
C GLU A 257 30.58 -2.91 18.54
N TYR A 258 29.90 -2.48 17.47
CA TYR A 258 30.29 -2.77 16.09
C TYR A 258 31.51 -1.97 15.61
N THR A 259 32.03 -1.03 16.42
CA THR A 259 33.06 -0.05 16.00
C THR A 259 34.49 -0.32 16.43
N ASP A 260 34.81 -1.49 17.02
CA ASP A 260 36.18 -1.72 17.53
C ASP A 260 36.82 -3.06 17.09
N THR A 261 36.36 -3.63 15.97
CA THR A 261 36.84 -4.93 15.46
C THR A 261 36.87 -5.04 13.94
N ASP A 262 37.59 -4.20 13.20
CA ASP A 262 37.69 -4.32 11.72
C ASP A 262 36.33 -4.39 10.95
N THR A 263 35.21 -4.10 11.63
CA THR A 263 33.83 -4.42 11.21
C THR A 263 33.10 -3.20 10.64
N LEU A 264 33.01 -2.10 11.40
CA LEU A 264 32.34 -0.87 10.97
C LEU A 264 33.17 0.33 11.39
N SER A 265 33.47 1.24 10.45
CA SER A 265 34.25 2.45 10.73
C SER A 265 33.44 3.56 11.42
N THR A 266 32.16 3.30 11.75
CA THR A 266 31.20 4.30 12.23
C THR A 266 30.07 3.61 13.02
N PRO A 267 29.58 4.18 14.14
CA PRO A 267 28.47 3.61 14.91
C PRO A 267 27.20 3.38 14.11
N VAL A 268 26.40 2.38 14.50
CA VAL A 268 25.15 2.00 13.81
C VAL A 268 24.18 3.19 13.59
N PRO A 269 23.89 4.04 14.60
CA PRO A 269 23.04 5.22 14.40
C PRO A 269 23.60 6.15 13.33
N GLN A 270 24.91 6.39 13.32
CA GLN A 270 25.53 7.24 12.32
C GLN A 270 25.56 6.56 10.93
N TYR A 271 25.63 5.23 10.86
CA TYR A 271 25.55 4.49 9.60
C TYR A 271 24.14 4.52 8.96
N LEU A 272 23.10 4.45 9.79
CA LEU A 272 21.69 4.45 9.37
C LEU A 272 21.10 5.85 9.18
N LEU A 273 21.48 6.80 10.03
CA LEU A 273 20.89 8.14 10.08
C LEU A 273 21.81 9.22 9.48
N GLY A 274 23.11 8.94 9.36
CA GLY A 274 24.11 9.96 9.04
C GLY A 274 24.34 10.94 10.20
N ARG A 275 25.33 11.83 10.06
CA ARG A 275 25.71 12.77 11.14
C ARG A 275 24.55 13.66 11.60
N TRP A 276 23.81 14.24 10.65
CA TRP A 276 22.67 15.10 10.96
C TRP A 276 21.47 14.33 11.52
N GLY A 277 21.27 13.09 11.08
CA GLY A 277 20.22 12.25 11.63
C GLY A 277 20.49 11.82 13.07
N VAL A 278 21.76 11.67 13.49
CA VAL A 278 22.11 11.44 14.90
C VAL A 278 21.80 12.65 15.77
N VAL A 279 22.06 13.88 15.29
CA VAL A 279 21.67 15.10 16.00
C VAL A 279 20.15 15.15 16.17
N GLN A 280 19.41 14.90 15.10
CA GLN A 280 17.94 14.93 15.15
C GLN A 280 17.33 13.76 15.93
N LEU A 281 18.03 12.63 16.04
CA LEU A 281 17.65 11.57 16.97
C LEU A 281 17.75 12.06 18.43
N GLN A 282 18.81 12.79 18.78
CA GLN A 282 18.95 13.38 20.11
C GLN A 282 17.88 14.45 20.37
N ASP A 283 17.57 15.28 19.37
CA ASP A 283 16.48 16.27 19.47
C ASP A 283 15.13 15.58 19.70
N PHE A 284 14.84 14.51 18.95
CA PHE A 284 13.63 13.70 19.12
C PHE A 284 13.56 13.02 20.50
N GLN A 285 14.68 12.48 20.99
CA GLN A 285 14.77 11.94 22.36
C GLN A 285 14.53 13.03 23.41
N GLY A 286 15.01 14.26 23.17
CA GLY A 286 14.70 15.43 23.99
C GLY A 286 13.20 15.74 24.00
N THR A 287 12.54 15.74 22.84
CA THR A 287 11.07 15.88 22.75
C THR A 287 10.35 14.79 23.54
N CYS A 288 10.83 13.54 23.46
CA CYS A 288 10.26 12.43 24.23
C CYS A 288 10.44 12.60 25.74
N HIS A 289 11.56 13.17 26.18
CA HIS A 289 11.82 13.46 27.59
C HIS A 289 10.96 14.61 28.12
N ASP A 290 10.67 15.62 27.29
CA ASP A 290 9.86 16.77 27.67
C ASP A 290 8.36 16.41 27.81
N ASP A 291 7.87 15.42 27.05
CA ASP A 291 6.49 14.91 27.14
C ASP A 291 6.44 13.36 27.08
N PRO A 292 6.82 12.66 28.17
CA PRO A 292 6.97 11.21 28.16
C PRO A 292 5.64 10.45 28.08
N GLU A 293 4.53 11.05 28.51
CA GLU A 293 3.19 10.45 28.39
C GLU A 293 2.76 10.36 26.92
N GLU A 294 2.86 11.46 26.18
CA GLU A 294 2.54 11.48 24.76
C GLU A 294 3.56 10.66 23.95
N ALA A 295 4.85 10.74 24.30
CA ALA A 295 5.89 9.94 23.65
C ALA A 295 5.62 8.44 23.77
N ALA A 296 5.24 7.96 24.95
CA ALA A 296 4.89 6.57 25.18
C ALA A 296 3.69 6.14 24.32
N ALA A 297 2.64 6.96 24.24
CA ALA A 297 1.48 6.68 23.39
C ALA A 297 1.84 6.64 21.89
N VAL A 298 2.66 7.59 21.43
CA VAL A 298 3.10 7.69 20.03
C VAL A 298 4.01 6.52 19.65
N LEU A 299 4.97 6.15 20.50
CA LEU A 299 5.86 5.00 20.27
C LEU A 299 5.09 3.68 20.34
N SER A 300 4.15 3.54 21.27
CA SER A 300 3.26 2.37 21.36
C SER A 300 2.50 2.17 20.05
N MET A 301 1.86 3.24 19.56
CA MET A 301 1.19 3.21 18.26
C MET A 301 2.17 2.95 17.11
N LEU A 302 3.37 3.53 17.14
CA LEU A 302 4.38 3.28 16.11
C LEU A 302 4.70 1.79 16.01
N PHE A 303 4.69 1.03 17.10
CA PHE A 303 4.99 -0.41 17.10
C PHE A 303 3.75 -1.32 17.00
N ASP A 304 2.53 -0.79 17.12
CA ASP A 304 1.30 -1.58 17.05
C ASP A 304 1.06 -2.14 15.63
N GLU A 305 1.13 -3.46 15.47
CA GLU A 305 0.94 -4.11 14.17
C GLU A 305 -0.51 -4.28 13.75
N ASP A 306 -1.46 -4.07 14.67
CA ASP A 306 -2.89 -4.07 14.36
C ASP A 306 -3.33 -2.74 13.70
N GLU A 307 -2.52 -1.68 13.86
CA GLU A 307 -2.72 -0.39 13.20
C GLU A 307 -1.97 -0.29 11.85
N HIS A 308 -2.58 0.41 10.89
CA HIS A 308 -1.96 0.58 9.57
C HIS A 308 -0.72 1.48 9.62
N LEU A 309 0.36 1.05 8.97
CA LEU A 309 1.67 1.73 8.95
C LEU A 309 1.60 3.23 8.65
N VAL A 310 0.78 3.61 7.65
CA VAL A 310 0.60 5.03 7.27
C VAL A 310 0.16 5.89 8.45
N GLU A 311 -0.77 5.38 9.27
CA GLU A 311 -1.30 6.14 10.40
C GLU A 311 -0.30 6.21 11.55
N ARG A 312 0.36 5.07 11.82
CA ARG A 312 1.46 4.97 12.78
C ARG A 312 2.56 6.01 12.52
N LEU A 313 2.95 6.15 11.25
CA LEU A 313 3.96 7.12 10.82
C LEU A 313 3.46 8.57 10.85
N ARG A 314 2.20 8.83 10.53
CA ARG A 314 1.61 10.19 10.63
C ARG A 314 1.53 10.66 12.07
N ARG A 315 1.14 9.77 12.99
CA ARG A 315 1.12 10.07 14.42
C ARG A 315 2.52 10.37 14.94
N PHE A 316 3.50 9.55 14.55
CA PHE A 316 4.92 9.80 14.84
C PHE A 316 5.37 11.17 14.33
N HIS A 317 5.10 11.50 13.07
CA HIS A 317 5.49 12.78 12.47
C HIS A 317 4.85 13.96 13.19
N THR A 318 3.55 13.88 13.49
CA THR A 318 2.81 14.96 14.17
C THR A 318 3.42 15.30 15.53
N PHE A 319 3.90 14.29 16.26
CA PHE A 319 4.55 14.47 17.55
C PHE A 319 5.99 14.99 17.42
N ALA A 320 6.76 14.41 16.49
CA ALA A 320 8.19 14.67 16.38
C ALA A 320 8.56 15.90 15.52
N ALA A 321 7.62 16.41 14.71
CA ALA A 321 7.86 17.53 13.82
C ALA A 321 8.10 18.83 14.60
N SER A 322 9.18 19.53 14.25
CA SER A 322 9.48 20.87 14.72
C SER A 322 10.26 21.64 13.65
N ASP A 323 10.32 22.97 13.77
CA ASP A 323 10.96 23.85 12.79
C ASP A 323 12.47 23.55 12.59
N ASP A 324 13.11 22.91 13.57
CA ASP A 324 14.54 22.60 13.58
C ASP A 324 14.86 21.17 13.07
N VAL A 325 13.84 20.36 12.79
CA VAL A 325 14.01 18.95 12.42
C VAL A 325 13.60 18.70 10.97
N SER A 326 14.38 17.90 10.25
CA SER A 326 14.09 17.58 8.86
C SER A 326 13.10 16.43 8.77
N ASP A 327 11.99 16.66 8.08
CA ASP A 327 10.98 15.64 7.74
C ASP A 327 11.59 14.34 7.18
N GLY A 328 12.57 14.45 6.28
CA GLY A 328 13.24 13.28 5.72
C GLY A 328 13.97 12.46 6.78
N ASN A 329 14.64 13.11 7.74
CA ASN A 329 15.33 12.41 8.83
C ASN A 329 14.36 11.86 9.88
N LEU A 330 13.22 12.50 10.13
CA LEU A 330 12.17 11.92 10.98
C LEU A 330 11.67 10.59 10.41
N LEU A 331 11.46 10.52 9.10
CA LEU A 331 11.10 9.26 8.44
C LEU A 331 12.23 8.23 8.57
N ARG A 332 13.50 8.65 8.44
CA ARG A 332 14.66 7.76 8.68
C ARG A 332 14.70 7.21 10.10
N ILE A 333 14.42 8.05 11.11
CA ILE A 333 14.39 7.64 12.51
C ILE A 333 13.27 6.62 12.73
N ALA A 334 12.03 6.95 12.35
CA ALA A 334 10.88 6.05 12.50
C ALA A 334 11.11 4.70 11.81
N THR A 335 11.62 4.72 10.59
CA THR A 335 11.87 3.49 9.82
C THR A 335 13.07 2.69 10.34
N THR A 336 14.03 3.34 11.03
CA THR A 336 15.10 2.63 11.75
C THR A 336 14.56 1.89 12.97
N LEU A 337 13.70 2.54 13.76
CA LEU A 337 13.03 1.91 14.90
C LEU A 337 12.23 0.69 14.46
N LEU A 338 11.44 0.86 13.39
CA LEU A 338 10.64 -0.22 12.78
C LEU A 338 11.50 -1.36 12.21
N MET A 339 12.60 -1.05 11.51
CA MET A 339 13.52 -2.08 10.98
C MET A 339 14.19 -2.87 12.09
N GLY A 340 14.59 -2.22 13.19
CA GLY A 340 15.19 -2.91 14.34
C GLY A 340 14.19 -3.84 15.04
N ALA A 341 12.97 -3.36 15.28
CA ALA A 341 11.93 -4.14 15.96
C ALA A 341 11.35 -5.27 15.07
N TYR A 342 11.17 -5.00 13.78
CA TYR A 342 10.52 -5.92 12.83
C TYR A 342 11.34 -6.07 11.53
N PRO A 343 12.53 -6.69 11.59
CA PRO A 343 13.49 -6.74 10.48
C PRO A 343 13.03 -7.54 9.26
N ASP A 344 11.96 -8.31 9.37
CA ASP A 344 11.34 -9.03 8.23
C ASP A 344 10.22 -8.25 7.54
N LYS A 345 9.83 -7.09 8.11
CA LYS A 345 8.66 -6.32 7.67
C LYS A 345 9.01 -4.94 7.13
N TYR A 346 10.06 -4.30 7.64
CA TYR A 346 10.40 -2.90 7.34
C TYR A 346 11.88 -2.73 6.97
N VAL A 347 12.18 -1.62 6.32
CA VAL A 347 13.54 -1.23 5.91
C VAL A 347 13.80 0.21 6.34
N ASN A 348 15.03 0.52 6.75
CA ASN A 348 15.40 1.91 6.95
C ASN A 348 15.34 2.66 5.62
N PHE A 349 14.48 3.67 5.51
CA PHE A 349 14.34 4.47 4.30
C PHE A 349 15.52 5.43 4.16
N GLN A 350 16.19 5.48 3.02
CA GLN A 350 17.25 6.46 2.74
C GLN A 350 17.02 7.05 1.35
N TYR A 351 16.46 8.27 1.30
CA TYR A 351 15.96 8.88 0.07
C TYR A 351 16.87 8.64 -1.14
N GLU A 352 18.13 9.08 -1.11
CA GLU A 352 19.02 8.99 -2.27
C GLU A 352 19.28 7.55 -2.74
N ARG A 353 19.44 6.61 -1.79
CA ARG A 353 19.70 5.20 -2.10
C ARG A 353 18.45 4.53 -2.70
N PHE A 354 17.29 4.81 -2.10
CA PHE A 354 16.01 4.28 -2.57
C PHE A 354 15.63 4.88 -3.92
N ASP A 355 15.74 6.20 -4.07
CA ASP A 355 15.44 6.91 -5.31
C ASP A 355 16.29 6.39 -6.47
N THR A 356 17.58 6.13 -6.23
CA THR A 356 18.49 5.56 -7.24
C THR A 356 18.03 4.18 -7.73
N LEU A 357 17.68 3.27 -6.82
CA LEU A 357 17.22 1.94 -7.22
C LEU A 357 15.84 1.99 -7.87
N PHE A 358 14.87 2.63 -7.22
CA PHE A 358 13.49 2.62 -7.72
C PHE A 358 13.35 3.36 -9.05
N SER A 359 14.06 4.46 -9.26
CA SER A 359 14.03 5.15 -10.56
C SER A 359 14.65 4.33 -11.69
N ALA A 360 15.55 3.39 -11.37
CA ALA A 360 16.21 2.52 -12.34
C ALA A 360 15.49 1.19 -12.56
N CYS A 361 14.77 0.69 -11.56
CA CYS A 361 14.26 -0.68 -11.50
C CYS A 361 12.76 -0.77 -11.22
N SER A 362 11.99 0.29 -11.44
CA SER A 362 10.54 0.28 -11.23
C SER A 362 9.80 1.23 -12.16
N ASN A 363 8.48 1.26 -12.06
CA ASN A 363 7.59 2.11 -12.85
C ASN A 363 7.59 3.60 -12.44
N ILE A 364 8.36 4.02 -11.42
CA ILE A 364 8.40 5.43 -10.97
C ILE A 364 9.64 6.17 -11.49
N GLU A 365 9.48 7.45 -11.83
CA GLU A 365 10.60 8.30 -12.30
C GLU A 365 11.47 8.85 -11.17
N SER A 366 10.87 9.12 -10.01
CA SER A 366 11.56 9.57 -8.80
C SER A 366 10.67 9.42 -7.58
N LEU A 367 11.28 9.34 -6.41
CA LEU A 367 10.64 9.48 -5.11
C LEU A 367 10.53 10.95 -4.71
N ASP A 368 9.58 11.25 -3.84
CA ASP A 368 9.45 12.56 -3.20
C ASP A 368 10.35 12.65 -1.95
N THR A 369 10.93 13.84 -1.72
CA THR A 369 11.72 14.14 -0.52
C THR A 369 10.82 14.56 0.64
N GLY A 370 11.25 14.30 1.88
CA GLY A 370 10.50 14.65 3.09
C GLY A 370 9.82 13.45 3.77
N PHE A 371 8.78 13.72 4.56
CA PHE A 371 8.04 12.73 5.33
C PHE A 371 6.75 12.37 4.59
N ASP A 372 6.77 11.26 3.85
CA ASP A 372 5.58 10.72 3.19
C ASP A 372 5.35 9.27 3.61
N ALA A 373 4.40 9.09 4.54
CA ALA A 373 4.02 7.79 5.06
C ALA A 373 3.40 6.87 4.00
N GLN A 374 2.69 7.42 3.01
CA GLN A 374 2.07 6.64 1.93
C GLN A 374 3.11 6.17 0.92
N GLN A 375 4.05 7.06 0.55
CA GLN A 375 5.20 6.67 -0.26
C GLN A 375 6.01 5.57 0.43
N TYR A 376 6.33 5.72 1.71
CA TYR A 376 7.09 4.70 2.42
C TYR A 376 6.34 3.36 2.50
N TYR A 377 5.02 3.38 2.71
CA TYR A 377 4.23 2.14 2.67
C TYR A 377 4.33 1.42 1.31
N ARG A 378 4.20 2.16 0.20
CA ARG A 378 4.35 1.59 -1.16
C ARG A 378 5.75 1.04 -1.40
N ILE A 379 6.78 1.73 -0.89
CA ILE A 379 8.16 1.25 -0.92
C ILE A 379 8.30 -0.07 -0.17
N VAL A 380 7.72 -0.19 1.04
CA VAL A 380 7.77 -1.44 1.81
C VAL A 380 7.14 -2.60 1.06
N LEU A 381 6.03 -2.38 0.34
CA LEU A 381 5.42 -3.39 -0.51
C LEU A 381 6.35 -3.82 -1.64
N ALA A 382 6.90 -2.87 -2.40
CA ALA A 382 7.82 -3.19 -3.48
C ALA A 382 9.12 -3.86 -2.98
N CYS A 383 9.59 -3.51 -1.78
CA CYS A 383 10.70 -4.19 -1.13
C CYS A 383 10.36 -5.65 -0.77
N ARG A 384 9.11 -5.97 -0.42
CA ARG A 384 8.69 -7.37 -0.20
C ARG A 384 8.75 -8.17 -1.50
N ASP A 385 8.37 -7.58 -2.63
CA ASP A 385 8.49 -8.22 -3.93
C ASP A 385 9.96 -8.53 -4.28
N LEU A 386 10.88 -7.61 -3.99
CA LEU A 386 12.33 -7.84 -4.12
C LEU A 386 12.81 -8.98 -3.22
N ARG A 387 12.40 -9.00 -1.94
CA ARG A 387 12.73 -10.08 -1.00
C ARG A 387 12.22 -11.43 -1.52
N ASP A 388 10.97 -11.48 -1.96
CA ASP A 388 10.35 -12.72 -2.41
C ASP A 388 10.96 -13.22 -3.73
N ALA A 389 11.50 -12.32 -4.57
CA ALA A 389 12.34 -12.69 -5.69
C ALA A 389 13.68 -13.31 -5.24
N MET A 390 14.39 -12.71 -4.28
CA MET A 390 15.62 -13.28 -3.70
C MET A 390 15.36 -14.66 -3.07
N ARG A 391 14.22 -14.87 -2.41
CA ARG A 391 13.84 -16.12 -1.72
C ARG A 391 13.79 -17.34 -2.62
N LYS A 392 13.71 -17.17 -3.94
CA LYS A 392 13.79 -18.27 -4.90
C LYS A 392 15.14 -19.00 -4.82
N GLU A 393 16.21 -18.29 -4.50
CA GLU A 393 17.58 -18.80 -4.45
C GLU A 393 18.25 -18.64 -3.07
N LEU A 394 17.72 -17.76 -2.23
CA LEU A 394 18.13 -17.54 -0.85
C LEU A 394 16.90 -17.65 0.07
N PRO A 395 16.48 -18.87 0.46
CA PRO A 395 15.19 -19.10 1.15
C PRO A 395 14.99 -18.28 2.43
N ASP A 396 16.07 -17.96 3.12
CA ASP A 396 16.07 -17.20 4.37
C ASP A 396 16.21 -15.68 4.17
N ALA A 397 16.10 -15.18 2.92
CA ALA A 397 16.19 -13.75 2.64
C ALA A 397 15.13 -12.94 3.40
N SER A 398 15.58 -11.83 3.97
CA SER A 398 14.84 -10.92 4.86
C SER A 398 14.72 -9.52 4.26
N MET A 399 14.06 -8.59 4.96
CA MET A 399 14.08 -7.19 4.51
C MET A 399 15.45 -6.53 4.76
N LEU A 400 16.31 -7.12 5.60
CA LEU A 400 17.69 -6.68 5.78
C LEU A 400 18.52 -6.94 4.51
N ASP A 401 18.27 -8.06 3.82
CA ASP A 401 18.87 -8.35 2.51
C ASP A 401 18.47 -7.31 1.48
N VAL A 402 17.18 -6.96 1.41
CA VAL A 402 16.67 -5.92 0.51
C VAL A 402 17.28 -4.56 0.84
N HIS A 403 17.36 -4.21 2.11
CA HIS A 403 18.02 -2.97 2.52
C HIS A 403 19.52 -2.95 2.15
N THR A 404 20.23 -4.08 2.26
CA THR A 404 21.62 -4.22 1.79
C THR A 404 21.72 -4.06 0.28
N LEU A 405 20.86 -4.74 -0.50
CA LEU A 405 20.81 -4.58 -1.94
C LEU A 405 20.59 -3.11 -2.34
N ILE A 406 19.59 -2.44 -1.76
CA ILE A 406 19.27 -1.03 -2.09
C ILE A 406 20.43 -0.12 -1.73
N ARG A 407 21.04 -0.32 -0.56
CA ARG A 407 22.14 0.51 -0.09
C ARG A 407 23.36 0.43 -1.01
N LEU A 408 23.68 -0.78 -1.47
CA LEU A 408 24.88 -1.05 -2.26
C LEU A 408 24.65 -0.92 -3.77
N TYR A 409 23.39 -0.82 -4.22
CA TYR A 409 23.04 -0.68 -5.64
C TYR A 409 23.71 0.52 -6.32
N GLN A 410 23.73 1.68 -5.65
CA GLN A 410 24.38 2.87 -6.19
C GLN A 410 25.91 2.70 -6.25
N ASP A 411 26.49 1.94 -5.33
CA ASP A 411 27.94 1.71 -5.32
C ASP A 411 28.32 0.72 -6.43
N PHE A 412 27.46 -0.27 -6.70
CA PHE A 412 27.55 -1.17 -7.86
C PHE A 412 27.47 -0.45 -9.22
N GLN A 413 26.62 0.58 -9.36
CA GLN A 413 26.49 1.33 -10.63
C GLN A 413 27.76 2.12 -11.01
N ASN A 414 28.63 2.41 -10.03
CA ASN A 414 29.82 3.24 -10.20
C ASN A 414 31.11 2.42 -10.39
N ASP A 415 31.06 1.10 -10.24
CA ASP A 415 32.13 0.15 -10.56
C ASP A 415 31.99 -0.40 -11.99
#